data_AF-A0A9P0D9Q2-F1
#
_entry.id   AF-A0A9P0D9Q2-F1
#
_cell.length_a   1.000
_cell.length_b   1.000
_cell.length_c   1.000
_cell.angle_alpha   90.00
_cell.angle_beta   90.00
_cell.angle_gamma   90.00
#
_symmetry.space_group_name_H-M   'P 1'
#
loop_
_entity.id
_entity.type
_entity.pdbx_description
1 polymer ?
#
loop_
_entity_poly.entity_id
_entity_poly.type
_entity_poly.pdbx_seq_one_letter_code
_entity_poly.pdbx_strand_id
1 'polypeptide(L)'
;MGNCVFSKAHIYEFELESASSIRSFAEDAQTPVTVNKSSNILNSRQDSVRSRTTNFEDLDYDALYEESDDNTLELEIHGSVIRHLLSQVKIGMDLTKVVLPTFILERRSLLEMYADYFAHPDMFIKIPDIKDPRERMVQVVRWYLSSYHAGRKSTVAKKPYNPILGEVFRCHWDVPNSNNGSDDSTVDDGPVPWCKRSQLTFVAEQVSHHPPISAFYAEHYNKRISFNAHVYTKSKFLGLSICVYNIGQGIVHVIDYDEEYILTFPNGYGRSILTIPWIELGGTVTINCPKTGYNCNIEFITKPFYGNKKNKISAEIFGPDEKKPFLSVSGEWSGVMEYKWTERETEEQIDVNQLNIIKKQVKPISQQEENESRRLWKEVTAGLKFNEIDRATAAKQSLEQKQRDEAKDRKDTGQDWPTKLFYKTGEDTYSYIKPLRQRLPCCGQATNT
;
A
#
# COMPACT_ATOMS: atom_id res chain seq x y z
N MET A 1 1.82 48.92 -2.46
CA MET A 1 3.08 48.99 -1.71
C MET A 1 2.76 48.77 -0.25
N GLY A 2 3.27 47.69 0.34
CA GLY A 2 2.98 47.27 1.71
C GLY A 2 3.73 45.98 2.00
N ASN A 3 4.99 46.14 2.40
CA ASN A 3 5.90 45.06 2.76
C ASN A 3 5.41 44.34 4.02
N CYS A 4 5.41 43.00 4.00
CA CYS A 4 5.42 42.22 5.23
C CYS A 4 6.56 41.19 5.14
N VAL A 5 7.53 41.39 6.03
CA VAL A 5 8.79 40.66 6.17
C VAL A 5 8.52 39.41 7.00
N PHE A 6 8.72 38.21 6.44
CA PHE A 6 8.75 36.98 7.22
C PHE A 6 10.18 36.69 7.70
N SER A 7 10.33 36.62 9.02
CA SER A 7 11.59 36.33 9.70
C SER A 7 12.04 34.88 9.49
N LYS A 8 13.32 34.70 9.15
CA LYS A 8 14.04 33.43 9.16
C LYS A 8 14.08 32.85 10.58
N ALA A 9 13.48 31.67 10.79
CA ALA A 9 13.76 30.86 11.97
C ALA A 9 15.02 30.02 11.71
N HIS A 10 16.06 30.28 12.49
CA HIS A 10 17.29 29.48 12.55
C HIS A 10 17.00 28.15 13.25
N ILE A 11 17.38 27.04 12.62
CA ILE A 11 17.42 25.72 13.26
C ILE A 11 18.81 25.59 13.87
N TYR A 12 18.86 25.46 15.20
CA TYR A 12 20.08 25.17 15.96
C TYR A 12 20.50 23.71 15.72
N GLU A 13 21.72 23.50 15.23
CA GLU A 13 22.46 22.24 15.36
C GLU A 13 22.84 22.06 16.84
N PHE A 14 22.59 20.87 17.39
CA PHE A 14 23.17 20.42 18.65
C PHE A 14 24.10 19.24 18.39
N GLU A 15 25.36 19.41 18.79
CA GLU A 15 26.43 18.41 18.79
C GLU A 15 26.07 17.21 19.67
N LEU A 16 26.40 16.01 19.19
CA LEU A 16 26.30 14.76 19.94
C LEU A 16 27.61 14.55 20.72
N GLU A 17 27.57 14.74 22.05
CA GLU A 17 28.60 14.22 22.95
C GLU A 17 28.37 12.71 23.22
N SER A 18 29.45 11.96 23.12
CA SER A 18 29.53 10.52 23.38
C SER A 18 29.39 10.20 24.88
N ALA A 19 28.40 9.40 25.24
CA ALA A 19 28.32 8.80 26.58
C ALA A 19 28.66 7.30 26.50
N SER A 20 29.93 7.00 26.73
CA SER A 20 30.40 5.67 27.17
C SER A 20 30.03 5.43 28.64
N SER A 21 29.73 4.17 28.98
CA SER A 21 29.77 3.53 30.31
C SER A 21 28.42 3.05 30.84
N ILE A 22 28.09 1.77 30.65
CA ILE A 22 27.32 1.01 31.67
C ILE A 22 28.00 -0.34 31.90
N ARG A 23 28.36 -0.55 33.17
CA ARG A 23 29.11 -1.67 33.72
C ARG A 23 28.26 -2.94 33.81
N SER A 24 28.95 -4.07 33.67
CA SER A 24 28.53 -5.41 34.03
C SER A 24 28.19 -5.53 35.52
N PHE A 25 27.08 -6.21 35.83
CA PHE A 25 26.91 -6.88 37.12
C PHE A 25 26.29 -8.26 36.87
N ALA A 26 27.11 -9.28 37.12
CA ALA A 26 26.70 -10.65 37.36
C ALA A 26 26.77 -10.92 38.87
N GLU A 27 25.99 -11.92 39.29
CA GLU A 27 26.02 -12.63 40.58
C GLU A 27 25.44 -11.89 41.81
N ASP A 28 24.28 -12.33 42.29
CA ASP A 28 24.24 -13.25 43.44
C ASP A 28 22.81 -13.69 43.84
N ALA A 29 22.77 -14.82 44.57
CA ALA A 29 21.67 -15.40 45.36
C ALA A 29 20.84 -16.55 44.74
N GLN A 30 21.39 -17.76 44.91
CA GLN A 30 20.64 -19.02 45.03
C GLN A 30 19.95 -19.11 46.40
N THR A 31 18.74 -19.68 46.45
CA THR A 31 18.35 -20.71 47.44
C THR A 31 17.07 -21.43 47.01
N PRO A 32 16.89 -22.73 47.37
CA PRO A 32 15.96 -23.64 46.70
C PRO A 32 14.62 -23.78 47.44
N VAL A 33 13.53 -24.02 46.70
CA VAL A 33 12.26 -24.47 47.27
C VAL A 33 11.85 -25.79 46.62
N THR A 34 11.80 -26.82 47.47
CA THR A 34 11.35 -28.18 47.21
C THR A 34 9.82 -28.24 47.18
N VAL A 35 9.21 -28.81 46.14
CA VAL A 35 7.81 -29.26 46.18
C VAL A 35 7.72 -30.69 45.61
N ASN A 36 7.09 -31.55 46.42
CA ASN A 36 6.97 -32.99 46.24
C ASN A 36 6.17 -33.39 44.99
N LYS A 37 6.62 -34.47 44.36
CA LYS A 37 5.89 -35.25 43.35
C LYS A 37 4.70 -35.97 43.99
N SER A 38 3.55 -35.91 43.33
CA SER A 38 2.51 -36.94 43.42
C SER A 38 1.88 -37.10 42.03
N SER A 39 2.16 -38.24 41.44
CA SER A 39 1.67 -38.76 40.18
C SER A 39 0.22 -39.26 40.31
N ASN A 40 -0.65 -38.93 39.34
CA ASN A 40 -1.63 -39.86 38.76
C ASN A 40 -2.29 -39.28 37.48
N ILE A 41 -1.78 -39.77 36.34
CA ILE A 41 -2.49 -40.33 35.17
C ILE A 41 -3.83 -39.68 34.75
N LEU A 42 -3.80 -39.01 33.59
CA LEU A 42 -4.76 -39.27 32.51
C LEU A 42 -4.12 -39.00 31.14
N ASN A 43 -3.87 -40.10 30.45
CA ASN A 43 -3.50 -40.20 29.03
C ASN A 43 -4.51 -39.47 28.14
N SER A 44 -4.04 -38.63 27.23
CA SER A 44 -4.10 -38.90 25.78
C SER A 44 -3.70 -37.66 24.97
N ARG A 45 -2.97 -37.90 23.87
CA ARG A 45 -2.53 -36.96 22.82
C ARG A 45 -1.24 -36.17 23.08
N GLN A 46 -0.15 -36.90 23.28
CA GLN A 46 1.15 -36.49 22.74
C GLN A 46 1.33 -37.19 21.39
N ASP A 47 0.84 -36.58 20.32
CA ASP A 47 1.26 -36.93 18.96
C ASP A 47 1.88 -35.69 18.29
N SER A 48 3.20 -35.77 18.15
CA SER A 48 4.04 -35.07 17.17
C SER A 48 3.95 -33.54 17.04
N VAL A 49 4.67 -32.81 17.90
CA VAL A 49 5.37 -31.58 17.46
C VAL A 49 6.84 -31.98 17.27
N ARG A 50 7.09 -32.69 16.17
CA ARG A 50 8.44 -32.85 15.65
C ARG A 50 8.76 -31.54 14.94
N SER A 51 9.77 -30.80 15.41
CA SER A 51 10.38 -29.71 14.65
C SER A 51 10.68 -30.25 13.25
N ARG A 52 9.90 -29.83 12.25
CA ARG A 52 10.25 -30.06 10.86
C ARG A 52 11.35 -29.06 10.61
N THR A 53 12.60 -29.54 10.55
CA THR A 53 13.66 -28.78 9.88
C THR A 53 13.18 -28.59 8.45
N THR A 54 12.70 -27.40 8.13
CA THR A 54 12.18 -27.11 6.80
C THR A 54 13.39 -27.08 5.86
N ASN A 55 13.40 -27.89 4.79
CA ASN A 55 14.50 -27.85 3.83
C ASN A 55 14.30 -26.63 2.91
N PHE A 56 15.13 -25.60 3.09
CA PHE A 56 14.97 -24.32 2.41
C PHE A 56 15.61 -24.27 1.01
N GLU A 57 16.43 -25.26 0.64
CA GLU A 57 17.08 -25.29 -0.67
C GLU A 57 16.09 -25.53 -1.83
N ASP A 58 14.97 -26.23 -1.57
CA ASP A 58 13.92 -26.56 -2.53
C ASP A 58 12.63 -25.76 -2.31
N LEU A 59 12.71 -24.62 -1.62
CA LEU A 59 11.52 -23.85 -1.25
C LEU A 59 10.95 -23.12 -2.47
N ASP A 60 9.67 -23.36 -2.76
CA ASP A 60 8.90 -22.55 -3.71
C ASP A 60 8.56 -21.20 -3.05
N TYR A 61 9.44 -20.22 -3.23
CA TYR A 61 9.24 -18.88 -2.70
C TYR A 61 8.04 -18.15 -3.31
N ASP A 62 7.65 -18.46 -4.56
CA ASP A 62 6.54 -17.81 -5.24
C ASP A 62 5.21 -18.19 -4.56
N ALA A 63 5.03 -19.48 -4.22
CA ALA A 63 3.87 -19.96 -3.47
C ALA A 63 3.66 -19.23 -2.13
N LEU A 64 4.74 -18.83 -1.45
CA LEU A 64 4.65 -18.15 -0.15
C LEU A 64 3.97 -16.78 -0.22
N TYR A 65 3.95 -16.12 -1.39
CA TYR A 65 3.26 -14.85 -1.59
C TYR A 65 1.78 -15.01 -1.96
N GLU A 66 1.41 -16.18 -2.47
CA GLU A 66 0.05 -16.49 -2.94
C GLU A 66 -0.83 -17.11 -1.84
N GLU A 67 -0.23 -17.78 -0.84
CA GLU A 67 -0.93 -18.42 0.26
C GLU A 67 -1.49 -17.44 1.31
N SER A 68 -2.82 -17.41 1.46
CA SER A 68 -3.56 -16.62 2.45
C SER A 68 -3.66 -17.33 3.80
N ASP A 69 -2.54 -17.46 4.51
CA ASP A 69 -2.55 -18.04 5.86
C ASP A 69 -2.61 -16.95 6.93
N ASP A 70 -3.81 -16.79 7.48
CA ASP A 70 -4.09 -16.03 8.69
C ASP A 70 -4.07 -16.96 9.91
N ASN A 71 -2.87 -17.31 10.39
CA ASN A 71 -2.74 -17.83 11.75
C ASN A 71 -3.03 -16.70 12.74
N THR A 72 -4.32 -16.50 13.02
CA THR A 72 -4.85 -15.49 13.96
C THR A 72 -4.39 -15.76 15.41
N LEU A 73 -3.90 -16.96 15.69
CA LEU A 73 -3.46 -17.43 17.02
C LEU A 73 -2.13 -16.83 17.53
N GLU A 74 -1.38 -16.09 16.70
CA GLU A 74 0.03 -15.75 17.02
C GLU A 74 0.22 -14.40 17.74
N LEU A 75 -0.69 -13.43 17.60
CA LEU A 75 -0.53 -12.09 18.22
C LEU A 75 -0.70 -12.10 19.75
N GLU A 76 -1.48 -13.03 20.30
CA GLU A 76 -1.65 -13.16 21.74
C GLU A 76 -0.35 -13.58 22.44
N ILE A 77 0.50 -14.36 21.75
CA ILE A 77 1.76 -14.90 22.29
C ILE A 77 2.78 -13.77 22.53
N HIS A 78 2.75 -12.71 21.73
CA HIS A 78 3.74 -11.62 21.79
C HIS A 78 3.22 -10.30 22.38
N GLY A 79 2.06 -10.32 23.06
CA GLY A 79 1.45 -9.10 23.63
C GLY A 79 2.35 -8.36 24.64
N SER A 80 3.22 -9.06 25.36
CA SER A 80 4.19 -8.45 26.29
C SER A 80 5.24 -7.60 25.58
N VAL A 81 5.74 -8.06 24.43
CA VAL A 81 6.73 -7.35 23.60
C VAL A 81 6.12 -6.07 23.05
N ILE A 82 4.88 -6.14 22.55
CA ILE A 82 4.15 -4.97 22.04
C ILE A 82 3.93 -3.94 23.15
N ARG A 83 3.49 -4.39 24.34
CA ARG A 83 3.29 -3.50 25.50
C ARG A 83 4.60 -2.82 25.91
N HIS A 84 5.71 -3.55 25.92
CA HIS A 84 7.02 -3.00 26.26
C HIS A 84 7.43 -1.91 25.25
N LEU A 85 7.37 -2.18 23.94
CA LEU A 85 7.70 -1.19 22.91
C LEU A 85 6.81 0.04 22.97
N LEU A 86 5.50 -0.14 23.09
CA LEU A 86 4.56 0.98 23.15
C LEU A 86 4.68 1.79 24.44
N SER A 87 5.18 1.21 25.54
CA SER A 87 5.47 1.96 26.76
C SER A 87 6.60 2.99 26.60
N GLN A 88 7.44 2.84 25.57
CA GLN A 88 8.52 3.78 25.25
C GLN A 88 8.07 4.94 24.35
N VAL A 89 6.83 4.90 23.85
CA VAL A 89 6.28 5.86 22.89
C VAL A 89 5.35 6.85 23.59
N LYS A 90 5.50 8.14 23.30
CA LYS A 90 4.59 9.20 23.78
C LYS A 90 3.53 9.53 22.74
N ILE A 91 2.33 9.92 23.19
CA ILE A 91 1.25 10.38 22.29
C ILE A 91 1.78 11.54 21.43
N GLY A 92 1.56 11.44 20.13
CA GLY A 92 2.02 12.39 19.13
C GLY A 92 3.39 12.10 18.52
N MET A 93 4.13 11.12 19.06
CA MET A 93 5.44 10.74 18.53
C MET A 93 5.31 10.07 17.15
N ASP A 94 6.25 10.37 16.26
CA ASP A 94 6.39 9.69 14.97
C ASP A 94 6.98 8.29 15.18
N LEU A 95 6.28 7.28 14.66
CA LEU A 95 6.66 5.88 14.81
C LEU A 95 7.65 5.38 13.76
N THR A 96 8.01 6.20 12.77
CA THR A 96 9.06 5.85 11.80
C THR A 96 10.41 5.58 12.47
N LYS A 97 10.64 6.14 13.67
CA LYS A 97 11.84 5.95 14.48
C LYS A 97 11.78 4.77 15.44
N VAL A 98 10.64 4.09 15.52
CA VAL A 98 10.42 2.94 16.41
C VAL A 98 10.51 1.66 15.60
N VAL A 99 11.43 0.78 15.96
CA VAL A 99 11.54 -0.53 15.31
C VAL A 99 10.40 -1.41 15.80
N LEU A 100 9.45 -1.67 14.92
CA LEU A 100 8.34 -2.57 15.19
C LEU A 100 8.80 -4.04 15.06
N PRO A 101 8.23 -4.96 15.85
CA PRO A 101 8.62 -6.37 15.79
C PRO A 101 8.35 -7.01 14.43
N THR A 102 9.20 -7.95 14.02
CA THR A 102 9.08 -8.61 12.71
C THR A 102 7.77 -9.41 12.59
N PHE A 103 7.27 -10.02 13.66
CA PHE A 103 6.05 -10.85 13.62
C PHE A 103 4.75 -10.07 13.31
N ILE A 104 4.75 -8.73 13.44
CA ILE A 104 3.58 -7.91 13.07
C ILE A 104 3.56 -7.56 11.58
N LEU A 105 4.57 -8.00 10.82
CA LEU A 105 4.69 -7.67 9.41
C LEU A 105 3.77 -8.53 8.55
N GLU A 106 3.25 -7.90 7.51
CA GLU A 106 2.55 -8.59 6.42
C GLU A 106 3.58 -9.11 5.42
N ARG A 107 3.33 -10.30 4.85
CA ARG A 107 4.22 -10.99 3.91
C ARG A 107 4.24 -10.35 2.50
N ARG A 108 4.37 -9.03 2.42
CA ARG A 108 4.48 -8.26 1.17
C ARG A 108 5.04 -6.85 1.42
N SER A 109 5.67 -6.29 0.40
CA SER A 109 6.10 -4.90 0.39
C SER A 109 4.92 -3.94 0.27
N LEU A 110 5.09 -2.71 0.76
CA LEU A 110 4.13 -1.62 0.52
C LEU A 110 3.94 -1.36 -0.98
N LEU A 111 4.99 -1.54 -1.81
CA LEU A 111 4.88 -1.39 -3.26
C LEU A 111 3.92 -2.41 -3.89
N GLU A 112 3.98 -3.66 -3.40
CA GLU A 112 3.04 -4.71 -3.81
C GLU A 112 1.62 -4.42 -3.30
N MET A 113 1.48 -3.88 -2.08
CA MET A 113 0.18 -3.51 -1.53
C MET A 113 -0.54 -2.45 -2.37
N TYR A 114 0.19 -1.50 -2.97
CA TYR A 114 -0.43 -0.51 -3.87
C TYR A 114 -1.06 -1.14 -5.11
N ALA A 115 -0.51 -2.25 -5.61
CA ALA A 115 -1.09 -2.99 -6.73
C ALA A 115 -2.44 -3.62 -6.36
N ASP A 116 -2.69 -3.94 -5.08
CA ASP A 116 -3.96 -4.56 -4.66
C ASP A 116 -5.16 -3.60 -4.79
N TYR A 117 -4.92 -2.29 -4.88
CA TYR A 117 -5.98 -1.33 -5.24
C TYR A 117 -6.42 -1.43 -6.71
N PHE A 118 -5.79 -2.28 -7.52
CA PHE A 118 -6.28 -2.68 -8.83
C PHE A 118 -6.93 -4.07 -8.80
N ALA A 119 -7.53 -4.48 -7.68
CA ALA A 119 -8.28 -5.73 -7.58
C ALA A 119 -9.47 -5.84 -8.55
N HIS A 120 -10.02 -4.69 -8.98
CA HIS A 120 -11.08 -4.57 -9.97
C HIS A 120 -10.56 -3.81 -11.21
N PRO A 121 -9.60 -4.39 -11.96
CA PRO A 121 -9.00 -3.73 -13.12
C PRO A 121 -10.03 -3.57 -14.26
N ASP A 122 -11.05 -4.43 -14.31
CA ASP A 122 -12.22 -4.33 -15.20
C ASP A 122 -12.99 -3.02 -15.01
N MET A 123 -13.17 -2.57 -13.76
CA MET A 123 -13.82 -1.28 -13.46
C MET A 123 -12.97 -0.09 -13.92
N PHE A 124 -11.65 -0.19 -13.77
CA PHE A 124 -10.72 0.83 -14.22
C PHE A 124 -10.75 0.98 -15.75
N ILE A 125 -10.62 -0.14 -16.48
CA ILE A 125 -10.52 -0.11 -17.94
C ILE A 125 -11.84 0.20 -18.64
N LYS A 126 -12.97 0.21 -17.91
CA LYS A 126 -14.29 0.62 -18.41
C LYS A 126 -14.47 2.14 -18.46
N ILE A 127 -13.70 2.90 -17.69
CA ILE A 127 -13.74 4.38 -17.67
C ILE A 127 -13.69 4.99 -19.09
N PRO A 128 -12.73 4.64 -19.97
CA PRO A 128 -12.63 5.21 -21.32
C PRO A 128 -13.79 4.83 -22.26
N ASP A 129 -14.49 3.71 -22.00
CA ASP A 129 -15.61 3.26 -22.84
C ASP A 129 -16.87 4.14 -22.64
N ILE A 130 -16.93 4.91 -21.55
CA ILE A 130 -18.08 5.76 -21.21
C ILE A 130 -17.92 7.12 -21.89
N LYS A 131 -18.91 7.51 -22.71
CA LYS A 131 -18.88 8.75 -23.50
C LYS A 131 -19.29 9.99 -22.70
N ASP A 132 -20.33 9.87 -21.88
CA ASP A 132 -20.83 11.00 -21.08
C ASP A 132 -19.85 11.31 -19.92
N PRO A 133 -19.30 12.55 -19.83
CA PRO A 133 -18.42 12.94 -18.72
C PRO A 133 -19.05 12.77 -17.34
N ARG A 134 -20.37 12.94 -17.22
CA ARG A 134 -21.09 12.74 -15.96
C ARG A 134 -20.96 11.29 -15.49
N GLU A 135 -21.34 10.34 -16.34
CA GLU A 135 -21.27 8.91 -16.05
C GLU A 135 -19.82 8.41 -15.92
N ARG A 136 -18.88 9.03 -16.65
CA ARG A 136 -17.45 8.71 -16.54
C ARG A 136 -16.89 9.09 -15.18
N MET A 137 -17.24 10.27 -14.64
CA MET A 137 -16.92 10.64 -13.25
C MET A 137 -17.49 9.61 -12.25
N VAL A 138 -18.74 9.19 -12.42
CA VAL A 138 -19.33 8.15 -11.56
C VAL A 138 -18.53 6.86 -11.62
N GLN A 139 -18.07 6.45 -12.80
CA GLN A 139 -17.24 5.24 -12.94
C GLN A 139 -15.86 5.37 -12.29
N VAL A 140 -15.23 6.54 -12.34
CA VAL A 140 -13.96 6.81 -11.63
C VAL A 140 -14.17 6.66 -10.12
N VAL A 141 -15.22 7.27 -9.57
CA VAL A 141 -15.59 7.14 -8.14
C VAL A 141 -15.89 5.69 -7.78
N ARG A 142 -16.64 4.97 -8.63
CA ARG A 142 -17.00 3.56 -8.44
C ARG A 142 -15.78 2.66 -8.36
N TRP A 143 -14.84 2.79 -9.30
CA TRP A 143 -13.57 2.06 -9.27
C TRP A 143 -12.78 2.38 -8.00
N TYR A 144 -12.62 3.67 -7.70
CA TYR A 144 -11.86 4.14 -6.54
C TYR A 144 -12.39 3.58 -5.21
N LEU A 145 -13.71 3.67 -4.96
CA LEU A 145 -14.33 3.17 -3.73
C LEU A 145 -14.28 1.64 -3.63
N SER A 146 -14.45 0.93 -4.75
CA SER A 146 -14.44 -0.53 -4.79
C SER A 146 -13.04 -1.13 -4.56
N SER A 147 -11.98 -0.31 -4.61
CA SER A 147 -10.60 -0.79 -4.53
C SER A 147 -10.11 -1.08 -3.11
N TYR A 148 -10.65 -0.40 -2.09
CA TYR A 148 -10.07 -0.41 -0.74
C TYR A 148 -10.26 -1.72 0.04
N HIS A 149 -11.33 -2.48 -0.23
CA HIS A 149 -11.58 -3.78 0.39
C HIS A 149 -10.43 -4.79 0.15
N ALA A 150 -9.80 -4.75 -1.03
CA ALA A 150 -8.75 -5.67 -1.45
C ALA A 150 -7.38 -5.37 -0.83
N GLY A 151 -7.19 -4.15 -0.29
CA GLY A 151 -6.00 -3.82 0.48
C GLY A 151 -5.86 -4.67 1.75
N ARG A 152 -6.91 -5.36 2.19
CA ARG A 152 -6.91 -6.21 3.39
C ARG A 152 -6.98 -7.69 3.02
N LYS A 153 -5.90 -8.42 3.27
CA LYS A 153 -5.91 -9.89 3.20
C LYS A 153 -6.44 -10.54 4.49
N SER A 154 -6.47 -9.79 5.59
CA SER A 154 -6.82 -10.27 6.94
C SER A 154 -7.72 -9.28 7.69
N THR A 155 -8.47 -9.80 8.68
CA THR A 155 -9.14 -8.98 9.70
C THR A 155 -8.16 -8.36 10.68
N VAL A 156 -6.99 -8.98 10.85
CA VAL A 156 -5.91 -8.53 11.71
C VAL A 156 -5.02 -7.55 10.96
N ALA A 157 -4.81 -6.37 11.53
CA ALA A 157 -3.91 -5.38 10.96
C ALA A 157 -2.45 -5.84 11.08
N LYS A 158 -1.81 -6.06 9.94
CA LYS A 158 -0.37 -6.26 9.81
C LYS A 158 0.24 -5.09 9.04
N LYS A 159 1.52 -4.82 9.26
CA LYS A 159 2.24 -3.74 8.59
C LYS A 159 3.02 -4.30 7.39
N PRO A 160 2.85 -3.77 6.17
CA PRO A 160 3.69 -4.21 5.05
C PRO A 160 5.17 -3.87 5.28
N TYR A 161 6.05 -4.54 4.54
CA TYR A 161 7.47 -4.20 4.55
C TYR A 161 7.64 -2.74 4.10
N ASN A 162 8.52 -2.00 4.79
CA ASN A 162 8.85 -0.64 4.39
C ASN A 162 9.83 -0.75 3.20
N PRO A 163 9.48 -0.26 2.00
CA PRO A 163 10.33 -0.46 0.84
C PRO A 163 11.69 0.22 1.02
N ILE A 164 12.75 -0.43 0.54
CA ILE A 164 14.08 0.18 0.50
C ILE A 164 14.21 1.09 -0.73
N LEU A 165 15.09 2.09 -0.67
CA LEU A 165 15.33 3.01 -1.78
C LEU A 165 15.71 2.24 -3.06
N GLY A 166 15.03 2.51 -4.18
CA GLY A 166 15.26 1.80 -5.43
C GLY A 166 14.57 0.44 -5.56
N GLU A 167 13.84 0.00 -4.54
CA GLU A 167 12.98 -1.17 -4.64
C GLU A 167 11.93 -0.97 -5.74
N VAL A 168 11.66 -2.02 -6.53
CA VAL A 168 10.68 -2.00 -7.61
C VAL A 168 9.67 -3.13 -7.44
N PHE A 169 8.40 -2.90 -7.77
CA PHE A 169 7.41 -3.96 -7.92
C PHE A 169 6.78 -3.89 -9.30
N ARG A 170 6.62 -5.04 -9.99
CA ARG A 170 5.99 -5.15 -11.31
C ARG A 170 4.95 -6.26 -11.30
N CYS A 171 3.79 -5.97 -11.87
CA CYS A 171 2.77 -6.99 -12.10
C CYS A 171 1.86 -6.60 -13.28
N HIS A 172 0.97 -7.52 -13.64
CA HIS A 172 -0.07 -7.27 -14.63
C HIS A 172 -1.35 -8.04 -14.30
N TRP A 173 -2.43 -7.74 -15.00
CA TRP A 173 -3.70 -8.46 -14.93
C TRP A 173 -4.17 -8.83 -16.32
N ASP A 174 -4.58 -10.08 -16.47
CA ASP A 174 -5.41 -10.54 -17.57
C ASP A 174 -6.86 -10.15 -17.29
N VAL A 175 -7.33 -9.06 -17.89
CA VAL A 175 -8.68 -8.56 -17.64
C VAL A 175 -9.68 -9.29 -18.56
N PRO A 176 -10.62 -10.08 -18.02
CA PRO A 176 -11.58 -10.82 -18.83
C PRO A 176 -12.43 -9.89 -19.69
N ASN A 177 -12.76 -10.31 -20.92
CA ASN A 177 -13.62 -9.58 -21.85
C ASN A 177 -13.17 -8.14 -22.16
N SER A 178 -11.90 -7.80 -21.90
CA SER A 178 -11.30 -6.62 -22.55
C SER A 178 -11.35 -6.90 -24.06
N ASN A 179 -12.06 -6.07 -24.82
CA ASN A 179 -12.11 -6.22 -26.28
C ASN A 179 -10.67 -6.09 -26.81
N ASN A 180 -10.05 -7.22 -27.07
CA ASN A 180 -8.74 -7.31 -27.69
C ASN A 180 -8.93 -6.83 -29.13
N GLY A 181 -8.33 -5.69 -29.47
CA GLY A 181 -8.21 -5.31 -30.87
C GLY A 181 -7.54 -6.44 -31.66
N SER A 182 -7.57 -6.36 -33.00
CA SER A 182 -6.94 -7.38 -33.84
C SER A 182 -5.43 -7.53 -33.62
N ASP A 183 -4.77 -6.55 -32.99
CA ASP A 183 -3.36 -6.56 -32.59
C ASP A 183 -3.24 -6.64 -31.05
N ASP A 184 -2.74 -7.79 -30.58
CA ASP A 184 -2.44 -8.07 -29.17
C ASP A 184 -0.96 -8.45 -28.97
N SER A 185 -0.08 -7.73 -29.65
CA SER A 185 1.39 -7.80 -29.50
C SER A 185 1.87 -7.33 -28.12
N THR A 186 3.13 -7.59 -27.80
CA THR A 186 3.80 -7.05 -26.60
C THR A 186 4.05 -5.55 -26.72
N VAL A 187 4.09 -4.85 -25.58
CA VAL A 187 4.40 -3.43 -25.49
C VAL A 187 5.81 -3.27 -24.91
N ASP A 188 6.81 -3.45 -25.76
CA ASP A 188 8.23 -3.51 -25.36
C ASP A 188 8.73 -2.21 -24.68
N ASP A 189 8.09 -1.07 -24.98
CA ASP A 189 8.40 0.24 -24.40
C ASP A 189 7.50 0.63 -23.20
N GLY A 190 6.62 -0.28 -22.78
CA GLY A 190 5.69 -0.13 -21.67
C GLY A 190 6.33 -0.36 -20.30
N PRO A 191 5.58 -0.18 -19.20
CA PRO A 191 6.09 -0.37 -17.84
C PRO A 191 6.37 -1.83 -17.50
N VAL A 192 5.78 -2.78 -18.21
CA VAL A 192 6.09 -4.20 -18.08
C VAL A 192 6.32 -4.73 -19.50
N PRO A 193 7.57 -4.68 -20.02
CA PRO A 193 7.85 -4.88 -21.45
C PRO A 193 7.42 -6.23 -22.03
N TRP A 194 7.26 -7.25 -21.18
CA TRP A 194 6.83 -8.58 -21.60
C TRP A 194 5.30 -8.75 -21.64
N CYS A 195 4.54 -7.71 -21.31
CA CYS A 195 3.08 -7.75 -21.30
C CYS A 195 2.48 -7.32 -22.64
N LYS A 196 1.29 -7.86 -22.91
CA LYS A 196 0.50 -7.57 -24.12
C LYS A 196 -0.34 -6.31 -23.98
N ARG A 197 -0.77 -5.77 -25.11
CA ARG A 197 -1.60 -4.55 -25.17
C ARG A 197 -2.99 -4.69 -24.52
N SER A 198 -3.50 -5.92 -24.41
CA SER A 198 -4.74 -6.29 -23.72
C SER A 198 -4.63 -6.40 -22.20
N GLN A 199 -3.43 -6.34 -21.65
CA GLN A 199 -3.21 -6.49 -20.21
C GLN A 199 -3.16 -5.12 -19.53
N LEU A 200 -3.70 -5.05 -18.32
CA LEU A 200 -3.41 -3.93 -17.43
C LEU A 200 -2.04 -4.21 -16.80
N THR A 201 -1.11 -3.26 -16.90
CA THR A 201 0.23 -3.37 -16.32
C THR A 201 0.38 -2.41 -15.15
N PHE A 202 1.23 -2.75 -14.18
CA PHE A 202 1.54 -1.90 -13.02
C PHE A 202 3.02 -1.98 -12.68
N VAL A 203 3.58 -0.84 -12.32
CA VAL A 203 4.91 -0.73 -11.76
C VAL A 203 4.94 0.26 -10.60
N ALA A 204 5.73 -0.04 -9.57
CA ALA A 204 6.03 0.87 -8.47
C ALA A 204 7.54 0.93 -8.21
N GLU A 205 8.02 2.08 -7.74
CA GLU A 205 9.39 2.31 -7.31
C GLU A 205 9.40 3.08 -5.99
N GLN A 206 10.28 2.69 -5.05
CA GLN A 206 10.60 3.54 -3.91
C GLN A 206 11.60 4.62 -4.35
N VAL A 207 11.08 5.81 -4.62
CA VAL A 207 11.84 6.92 -5.23
C VAL A 207 12.57 7.78 -4.20
N SER A 208 12.18 7.72 -2.94
CA SER A 208 12.85 8.42 -1.84
C SER A 208 12.71 7.65 -0.52
N HIS A 209 13.70 7.76 0.37
CA HIS A 209 13.64 7.15 1.70
C HIS A 209 13.42 8.18 2.83
N HIS A 210 13.87 9.42 2.64
CA HIS A 210 13.72 10.51 3.61
C HIS A 210 13.26 11.81 2.91
N PRO A 211 11.94 12.08 2.84
CA PRO A 211 10.83 11.26 3.33
C PRO A 211 10.61 9.98 2.50
N PRO A 212 9.92 8.95 3.03
CA PRO A 212 9.68 7.70 2.30
C PRO A 212 8.57 7.90 1.26
N ILE A 213 8.97 8.14 0.01
CA ILE A 213 8.04 8.35 -1.12
C ILE A 213 8.08 7.12 -2.04
N SER A 214 6.92 6.55 -2.30
CA SER A 214 6.70 5.53 -3.32
C SER A 214 5.98 6.17 -4.50
N ALA A 215 6.46 5.92 -5.73
CA ALA A 215 5.77 6.32 -6.95
C ALA A 215 5.31 5.06 -7.69
N PHE A 216 4.13 5.12 -8.32
CA PHE A 216 3.57 3.99 -9.04
C PHE A 216 2.77 4.43 -10.26
N TYR A 217 2.70 3.53 -11.23
CA TYR A 217 2.10 3.78 -12.53
C TYR A 217 1.44 2.51 -13.05
N ALA A 218 0.24 2.64 -13.59
CA ALA A 218 -0.49 1.57 -14.24
C ALA A 218 -1.01 2.03 -15.60
N GLU A 219 -1.15 1.11 -16.54
CA GLU A 219 -1.74 1.44 -17.84
C GLU A 219 -2.33 0.23 -18.54
N HIS A 220 -3.31 0.51 -19.39
CA HIS A 220 -3.84 -0.46 -20.34
C HIS A 220 -3.75 0.15 -21.74
N TYR A 221 -2.91 -0.44 -22.59
CA TYR A 221 -2.57 0.12 -23.89
C TYR A 221 -3.79 0.24 -24.81
N ASN A 222 -4.52 -0.86 -25.05
CA ASN A 222 -5.66 -0.86 -25.96
C ASN A 222 -6.84 0.00 -25.49
N LYS A 223 -7.01 0.14 -24.17
CA LYS A 223 -8.05 0.98 -23.55
C LYS A 223 -7.63 2.43 -23.39
N ARG A 224 -6.38 2.77 -23.70
CA ARG A 224 -5.86 4.15 -23.78
C ARG A 224 -6.13 4.92 -22.47
N ILE A 225 -5.87 4.24 -21.35
CA ILE A 225 -6.01 4.76 -19.99
C ILE A 225 -4.74 4.47 -19.20
N SER A 226 -4.34 5.42 -18.37
CA SER A 226 -3.22 5.27 -17.45
C SER A 226 -3.54 5.85 -16.08
N PHE A 227 -2.83 5.39 -15.06
CA PHE A 227 -2.85 5.91 -13.72
C PHE A 227 -1.43 6.22 -13.27
N ASN A 228 -1.17 7.44 -12.79
CA ASN A 228 0.12 7.83 -12.21
C ASN A 228 -0.09 8.32 -10.79
N ALA A 229 0.72 7.87 -9.83
CA ALA A 229 0.61 8.31 -8.45
C ALA A 229 1.95 8.36 -7.75
N HIS A 230 1.99 9.16 -6.69
CA HIS A 230 3.02 9.12 -5.68
C HIS A 230 2.38 9.28 -4.31
N VAL A 231 2.91 8.56 -3.32
CA VAL A 231 2.44 8.61 -1.94
C VAL A 231 3.64 8.57 -1.01
N TYR A 232 3.61 9.44 -0.01
CA TYR A 232 4.48 9.34 1.14
C TYR A 232 3.64 9.25 2.41
N THR A 233 4.17 8.56 3.42
CA THR A 233 3.45 8.31 4.66
C THR A 233 4.05 9.06 5.82
N LYS A 234 3.19 9.64 6.67
CA LYS A 234 3.57 10.20 7.98
C LYS A 234 2.79 9.49 9.07
N SER A 235 3.47 9.01 10.10
CA SER A 235 2.84 8.25 11.18
C SER A 235 2.74 9.05 12.47
N LYS A 236 1.69 8.82 13.24
CA LYS A 236 1.49 9.43 14.56
C LYS A 236 0.91 8.42 15.54
N PHE A 237 1.57 8.25 16.68
CA PHE A 237 1.03 7.46 17.78
C PHE A 237 -0.08 8.22 18.53
N LEU A 238 -1.23 7.58 18.72
CA LEU A 238 -2.42 8.14 19.37
C LEU A 238 -2.80 7.38 20.66
N GLY A 239 -1.84 6.69 21.30
CA GLY A 239 -2.09 5.89 22.51
C GLY A 239 -2.58 4.48 22.18
N LEU A 240 -3.89 4.31 21.98
CA LEU A 240 -4.48 3.01 21.61
C LEU A 240 -4.61 2.81 20.09
N SER A 241 -4.06 3.74 19.31
CA SER A 241 -4.13 3.71 17.86
C SER A 241 -2.87 4.31 17.24
N ILE A 242 -2.62 3.95 15.99
CA ILE A 242 -1.61 4.57 15.13
C ILE A 242 -2.36 5.20 13.96
N CYS A 243 -2.11 6.47 13.69
CA CYS A 243 -2.58 7.13 12.47
C CYS A 243 -1.44 7.16 11.45
N VAL A 244 -1.76 6.88 10.19
CA VAL A 244 -0.88 6.97 9.04
C VAL A 244 -1.54 7.90 8.04
N TYR A 245 -0.95 9.09 7.88
CA TYR A 245 -1.35 10.03 6.86
C TYR A 245 -0.78 9.59 5.52
N ASN A 246 -1.64 9.40 4.52
CA ASN A 246 -1.24 9.12 3.15
C ASN A 246 -1.26 10.43 2.37
N ILE A 247 -0.08 10.99 2.09
CA ILE A 247 0.05 12.29 1.46
C ILE A 247 0.61 12.10 0.05
N GLY A 248 -0.04 12.72 -0.92
CA GLY A 248 0.26 12.58 -2.33
C GLY A 248 -1.01 12.62 -3.15
N GLN A 249 -0.88 12.29 -4.43
CA GLN A 249 -2.01 12.27 -5.36
C GLN A 249 -1.86 11.15 -6.39
N GLY A 250 -2.99 10.70 -6.91
CA GLY A 250 -3.10 9.87 -8.10
C GLY A 250 -3.79 10.65 -9.23
N ILE A 251 -3.47 10.31 -10.46
CA ILE A 251 -4.04 10.90 -11.67
C ILE A 251 -4.47 9.75 -12.58
N VAL A 252 -5.78 9.59 -12.77
CA VAL A 252 -6.32 8.77 -13.85
C VAL A 252 -6.35 9.63 -15.10
N HIS A 253 -5.65 9.23 -16.15
CA HIS A 253 -5.63 9.92 -17.42
C HIS A 253 -6.36 9.11 -18.48
N VAL A 254 -7.47 9.65 -18.97
CA VAL A 254 -8.33 9.06 -20.01
C VAL A 254 -7.98 9.72 -21.33
N ILE A 255 -7.11 9.07 -22.11
CA ILE A 255 -6.33 9.72 -23.18
C ILE A 255 -7.23 10.20 -24.31
N ASP A 256 -8.28 9.44 -24.65
CA ASP A 256 -9.18 9.78 -25.76
C ASP A 256 -10.05 11.01 -25.52
N TYR A 257 -10.30 11.35 -24.27
CA TYR A 257 -10.98 12.59 -23.91
C TYR A 257 -9.98 13.67 -23.45
N ASP A 258 -8.69 13.36 -23.36
CA ASP A 258 -7.65 14.23 -22.78
C ASP A 258 -8.13 14.77 -21.43
N GLU A 259 -8.64 13.87 -20.59
CA GLU A 259 -9.17 14.15 -19.26
C GLU A 259 -8.28 13.56 -18.17
N GLU A 260 -8.01 14.34 -17.14
CA GLU A 260 -7.26 13.92 -15.95
C GLU A 260 -8.18 14.01 -14.72
N TYR A 261 -8.31 12.91 -14.00
CA TYR A 261 -9.01 12.84 -12.72
C TYR A 261 -7.97 12.77 -11.61
N ILE A 262 -7.82 13.87 -10.88
CA ILE A 262 -6.86 14.04 -9.80
C ILE A 262 -7.52 13.61 -8.49
N LEU A 263 -6.95 12.62 -7.82
CA LEU A 263 -7.48 12.02 -6.61
C LEU A 263 -6.47 12.02 -5.45
N THR A 264 -6.96 12.17 -4.22
CA THR A 264 -6.17 12.03 -2.98
C THR A 264 -6.46 10.70 -2.30
N PHE A 265 -5.80 10.40 -1.17
CA PHE A 265 -5.91 9.10 -0.48
C PHE A 265 -6.43 9.25 0.95
N PRO A 266 -7.22 8.29 1.48
CA PRO A 266 -7.66 8.33 2.87
C PRO A 266 -6.50 8.03 3.81
N ASN A 267 -6.61 8.46 5.06
CA ASN A 267 -5.64 8.09 6.09
C ASN A 267 -5.94 6.68 6.62
N GLY A 268 -4.89 5.96 7.01
CA GLY A 268 -4.99 4.66 7.66
C GLY A 268 -4.91 4.80 9.18
N TYR A 269 -5.70 3.99 9.89
CA TYR A 269 -5.65 3.90 11.34
C TYR A 269 -5.49 2.45 11.76
N GLY A 270 -4.37 2.13 12.42
CA GLY A 270 -4.22 0.89 13.17
C GLY A 270 -4.85 1.05 14.54
N ARG A 271 -6.01 0.45 14.75
CA ARG A 271 -6.76 0.50 16.02
C ARG A 271 -6.39 -0.68 16.91
N SER A 272 -6.63 -0.57 18.21
CA SER A 272 -6.49 -1.68 19.17
C SER A 272 -5.09 -2.31 19.19
N ILE A 273 -4.04 -1.50 19.04
CA ILE A 273 -2.65 -1.97 18.94
C ILE A 273 -2.10 -2.68 20.19
N LEU A 274 -2.79 -2.61 21.34
CA LEU A 274 -2.44 -3.35 22.57
C LEU A 274 -3.18 -4.68 22.72
N THR A 275 -4.11 -4.99 21.81
CA THR A 275 -4.88 -6.24 21.77
C THR A 275 -4.80 -6.84 20.36
N ILE A 276 -5.94 -7.06 19.70
CA ILE A 276 -5.99 -7.54 18.31
C ILE A 276 -6.16 -6.30 17.41
N PRO A 277 -5.11 -5.92 16.66
CA PRO A 277 -5.16 -4.70 15.89
C PRO A 277 -6.05 -4.87 14.65
N TRP A 278 -6.73 -3.81 14.24
CA TRP A 278 -7.56 -3.78 13.02
C TRP A 278 -7.40 -2.46 12.29
N ILE A 279 -7.54 -2.48 10.96
CA ILE A 279 -7.41 -1.27 10.13
C ILE A 279 -8.75 -0.54 10.04
N GLU A 280 -8.67 0.78 10.07
CA GLU A 280 -9.76 1.69 9.76
C GLU A 280 -9.25 2.73 8.76
N LEU A 281 -10.10 3.15 7.82
CA LEU A 281 -9.81 4.27 6.92
C LEU A 281 -10.53 5.50 7.43
N GLY A 282 -9.91 6.67 7.29
CA GLY A 282 -10.49 7.91 7.77
C GLY A 282 -10.04 9.17 7.04
N GLY A 283 -10.89 10.20 7.12
CA GLY A 283 -10.63 11.53 6.59
C GLY A 283 -11.14 11.75 5.17
N THR A 284 -10.92 12.96 4.70
CA THR A 284 -11.49 13.47 3.46
C THR A 284 -10.60 13.15 2.25
N VAL A 285 -11.25 12.73 1.17
CA VAL A 285 -10.68 12.49 -0.15
C VAL A 285 -11.43 13.34 -1.17
N THR A 286 -10.72 13.82 -2.19
CA THR A 286 -11.32 14.53 -3.32
C THR A 286 -10.97 13.83 -4.62
N ILE A 287 -11.90 13.83 -5.58
CA ILE A 287 -11.64 13.44 -6.98
C ILE A 287 -12.12 14.59 -7.87
N ASN A 288 -11.21 15.19 -8.64
CA ASN A 288 -11.51 16.38 -9.46
C ASN A 288 -11.08 16.16 -10.90
N CYS A 289 -11.91 16.53 -11.86
CA CYS A 289 -11.55 16.58 -13.28
C CYS A 289 -11.52 18.03 -13.76
N PRO A 290 -10.35 18.68 -13.87
CA PRO A 290 -10.25 20.10 -14.23
C PRO A 290 -10.87 20.44 -15.59
N LYS A 291 -10.76 19.53 -16.57
CA LYS A 291 -11.26 19.76 -17.93
C LYS A 291 -12.78 19.81 -18.02
N THR A 292 -13.45 18.94 -17.27
CA THR A 292 -14.91 18.83 -17.31
C THR A 292 -15.59 19.61 -16.21
N GLY A 293 -14.89 19.94 -15.12
CA GLY A 293 -15.43 20.65 -13.95
C GLY A 293 -16.13 19.74 -12.93
N TYR A 294 -16.31 18.45 -13.23
CA TYR A 294 -16.88 17.50 -12.29
C TYR A 294 -15.94 17.28 -11.11
N ASN A 295 -16.53 17.15 -9.93
CA ASN A 295 -15.80 16.89 -8.69
C ASN A 295 -16.58 15.97 -7.75
N CYS A 296 -15.86 15.32 -6.85
CA CYS A 296 -16.42 14.46 -5.82
C CYS A 296 -15.68 14.67 -4.50
N ASN A 297 -16.45 14.84 -3.43
CA ASN A 297 -15.94 14.84 -2.05
C ASN A 297 -16.34 13.53 -1.39
N ILE A 298 -15.37 12.84 -0.78
CA ILE A 298 -15.55 11.54 -0.13
C ILE A 298 -15.05 11.67 1.31
N GLU A 299 -15.86 11.28 2.28
CA GLU A 299 -15.48 11.17 3.67
C GLU A 299 -15.41 9.69 4.08
N PHE A 300 -14.22 9.22 4.46
CA PHE A 300 -14.05 7.96 5.16
C PHE A 300 -14.31 8.22 6.64
N ILE A 301 -15.41 7.69 7.16
CA ILE A 301 -15.90 8.02 8.49
C ILE A 301 -15.36 7.00 9.49
N THR A 302 -14.47 7.46 10.36
CA THR A 302 -13.96 6.65 11.48
C THR A 302 -15.06 6.35 12.49
N LYS A 303 -14.99 5.19 13.15
CA LYS A 303 -15.96 4.76 14.14
C LYS A 303 -16.14 5.82 15.25
N PRO A 304 -17.35 6.37 15.43
CA PRO A 304 -17.63 7.28 16.53
C PRO A 304 -17.59 6.57 17.89
N PHE A 305 -17.48 7.32 18.98
CA PHE A 305 -17.50 6.77 20.34
C PHE A 305 -18.79 5.98 20.65
N TYR A 306 -19.91 6.39 20.05
CA TYR A 306 -21.22 5.74 20.17
C TYR A 306 -21.62 5.12 18.83
N GLY A 307 -21.87 3.81 18.80
CA GLY A 307 -22.28 3.07 17.60
C GLY A 307 -21.33 1.94 17.24
N ASN A 308 -21.87 0.89 16.60
CA ASN A 308 -21.13 -0.34 16.30
C ASN A 308 -20.70 -0.49 14.84
N LYS A 309 -21.20 0.35 13.93
CA LYS A 309 -20.87 0.24 12.50
C LYS A 309 -19.48 0.82 12.24
N LYS A 310 -18.64 0.06 11.55
CA LYS A 310 -17.27 0.44 11.14
C LYS A 310 -17.27 0.76 9.64
N ASN A 311 -16.14 1.29 9.16
CA ASN A 311 -15.85 1.37 7.72
C ASN A 311 -16.85 2.19 6.91
N LYS A 312 -17.49 3.18 7.53
CA LYS A 312 -18.51 4.01 6.90
C LYS A 312 -17.90 4.96 5.88
N ILE A 313 -18.64 5.22 4.80
CA ILE A 313 -18.34 6.27 3.83
C ILE A 313 -19.55 7.15 3.56
N SER A 314 -19.26 8.38 3.15
CA SER A 314 -20.20 9.28 2.50
C SER A 314 -19.47 9.94 1.33
N ALA A 315 -20.05 9.93 0.14
CA ALA A 315 -19.53 10.65 -1.01
C ALA A 315 -20.62 11.46 -1.68
N GLU A 316 -20.25 12.61 -2.21
CA GLU A 316 -21.11 13.52 -2.96
C GLU A 316 -20.41 13.87 -4.26
N ILE A 317 -21.11 13.71 -5.38
CA ILE A 317 -20.59 13.98 -6.72
C ILE A 317 -21.36 15.15 -7.31
N PHE A 318 -20.63 16.15 -7.79
CA PHE A 318 -21.14 17.43 -8.25
C PHE A 318 -20.87 17.62 -9.74
N GLY A 319 -21.83 18.23 -10.43
CA GLY A 319 -21.61 18.75 -11.77
C GLY A 319 -20.73 20.00 -11.75
N PRO A 320 -20.35 20.51 -12.93
CA PRO A 320 -19.53 21.71 -13.05
C PRO A 320 -20.23 22.91 -12.42
N ASP A 321 -19.57 23.57 -11.47
CA ASP A 321 -20.09 24.73 -10.72
C ASP A 321 -21.40 24.50 -9.93
N GLU A 322 -21.82 23.25 -9.77
CA GLU A 322 -23.04 22.91 -9.04
C GLU A 322 -22.80 22.86 -7.52
N LYS A 323 -23.73 23.42 -6.74
CA LYS A 323 -23.70 23.36 -5.27
C LYS A 323 -24.39 22.13 -4.68
N LYS A 324 -25.23 21.47 -5.48
CA LYS A 324 -25.98 20.29 -5.05
C LYS A 324 -25.40 19.07 -5.75
N PRO A 325 -25.20 17.95 -5.03
CA PRO A 325 -24.74 16.73 -5.68
C PRO A 325 -25.85 16.14 -6.54
N PHE A 326 -25.47 15.61 -7.70
CA PHE A 326 -26.39 14.85 -8.55
C PHE A 326 -26.43 13.36 -8.19
N LEU A 327 -25.45 12.90 -7.43
CA LEU A 327 -25.32 11.52 -6.94
C LEU A 327 -24.63 11.54 -5.57
N SER A 328 -25.22 10.82 -4.62
CA SER A 328 -24.64 10.56 -3.31
C SER A 328 -24.36 9.07 -3.14
N VAL A 329 -23.23 8.73 -2.53
CA VAL A 329 -22.87 7.35 -2.17
C VAL A 329 -22.76 7.25 -0.66
N SER A 330 -23.38 6.24 -0.06
CA SER A 330 -23.27 5.97 1.37
C SER A 330 -23.18 4.48 1.64
N GLY A 331 -22.62 4.07 2.79
CA GLY A 331 -22.53 2.66 3.12
C GLY A 331 -21.20 2.31 3.76
N GLU A 332 -20.67 1.14 3.43
CA GLU A 332 -19.44 0.58 4.00
C GLU A 332 -18.46 0.25 2.88
N TRP A 333 -17.26 0.85 2.88
CA TRP A 333 -16.26 0.61 1.83
C TRP A 333 -15.71 -0.83 1.82
N SER A 334 -15.97 -1.59 2.88
CA SER A 334 -15.67 -3.02 3.01
C SER A 334 -16.91 -3.91 2.90
N GLY A 335 -18.03 -3.37 2.41
CA GLY A 335 -19.31 -4.06 2.35
C GLY A 335 -20.20 -3.48 1.26
N VAL A 336 -21.43 -3.15 1.63
CA VAL A 336 -22.42 -2.60 0.71
C VAL A 336 -22.31 -1.08 0.67
N MET A 337 -22.25 -0.53 -0.55
CA MET A 337 -22.38 0.89 -0.84
C MET A 337 -23.60 1.14 -1.72
N GLU A 338 -24.42 2.11 -1.32
CA GLU A 338 -25.64 2.54 -1.99
C GLU A 338 -25.39 3.84 -2.74
N TYR A 339 -25.79 3.87 -4.01
CA TYR A 339 -25.65 4.98 -4.94
C TYR A 339 -27.04 5.55 -5.20
N LYS A 340 -27.27 6.78 -4.74
CA LYS A 340 -28.56 7.45 -4.81
C LYS A 340 -28.49 8.66 -5.72
N TRP A 341 -29.16 8.57 -6.87
CA TRP A 341 -29.27 9.65 -7.83
C TRP A 341 -30.30 10.69 -7.37
N THR A 342 -29.98 11.98 -7.49
CA THR A 342 -30.90 13.07 -7.10
C THR A 342 -32.07 13.21 -8.08
N GLU A 343 -31.83 12.90 -9.35
CA GLU A 343 -32.76 13.13 -10.47
C GLU A 343 -33.42 11.85 -10.99
N ARG A 344 -33.00 10.67 -10.51
CA ARG A 344 -33.52 9.37 -10.92
C ARG A 344 -34.09 8.69 -9.67
N GLU A 345 -35.19 7.95 -9.82
CA GLU A 345 -35.66 7.03 -8.75
C GLU A 345 -34.77 5.78 -8.63
N THR A 346 -33.70 5.69 -9.43
CA THR A 346 -32.76 4.58 -9.42
C THR A 346 -31.86 4.64 -8.19
N GLU A 347 -31.91 3.58 -7.39
CA GLU A 347 -30.91 3.29 -6.36
C GLU A 347 -30.09 2.07 -6.83
N GLU A 348 -28.78 2.25 -6.93
CA GLU A 348 -27.84 1.16 -7.26
C GLU A 348 -27.12 0.72 -5.98
N GLN A 349 -26.76 -0.55 -5.88
CA GLN A 349 -25.96 -1.08 -4.77
C GLN A 349 -24.79 -1.88 -5.29
N ILE A 350 -23.64 -1.72 -4.62
CA ILE A 350 -22.44 -2.52 -4.86
C ILE A 350 -22.04 -3.16 -3.53
N ASP A 351 -22.07 -4.48 -3.48
CA ASP A 351 -21.46 -5.25 -2.39
C ASP A 351 -20.07 -5.71 -2.83
N VAL A 352 -19.03 -5.10 -2.25
CA VAL A 352 -17.63 -5.42 -2.62
C VAL A 352 -17.26 -6.86 -2.28
N ASN A 353 -17.98 -7.53 -1.38
CA ASN A 353 -17.74 -8.94 -1.05
C ASN A 353 -18.28 -9.90 -2.11
N GLN A 354 -19.12 -9.43 -3.02
CA GLN A 354 -19.67 -10.21 -4.14
C GLN A 354 -18.92 -9.98 -5.45
N LEU A 355 -17.98 -9.02 -5.47
CA LEU A 355 -17.16 -8.75 -6.64
C LEU A 355 -16.06 -9.81 -6.78
N ASN A 356 -15.85 -10.28 -8.00
CA ASN A 356 -14.76 -11.20 -8.30
C ASN A 356 -13.43 -10.43 -8.44
N ILE A 357 -12.52 -10.61 -7.48
CA ILE A 357 -11.18 -10.02 -7.54
C ILE A 357 -10.39 -10.69 -8.67
N ILE A 358 -9.83 -9.87 -9.57
CA ILE A 358 -8.92 -10.32 -10.61
C ILE A 358 -7.51 -10.31 -10.01
N LYS A 359 -6.88 -11.48 -9.93
CA LYS A 359 -5.56 -11.62 -9.31
C LYS A 359 -4.47 -11.05 -10.22
N LYS A 360 -3.58 -10.26 -9.61
CA LYS A 360 -2.36 -9.80 -10.26
C LYS A 360 -1.42 -10.97 -10.53
N GLN A 361 -0.75 -10.92 -11.68
CA GLN A 361 0.26 -11.86 -12.12
C GLN A 361 1.64 -11.22 -11.95
N VAL A 362 2.53 -11.91 -11.25
CA VAL A 362 3.89 -11.48 -10.96
C VAL A 362 4.85 -12.49 -11.56
N LYS A 363 5.95 -12.00 -12.13
CA LYS A 363 6.99 -12.86 -12.69
C LYS A 363 7.61 -13.73 -11.57
N PRO A 364 7.95 -15.01 -11.81
CA PRO A 364 8.57 -15.84 -10.79
C PRO A 364 9.82 -15.19 -10.18
N ILE A 365 10.06 -15.38 -8.88
CA ILE A 365 11.20 -14.77 -8.16
C ILE A 365 12.54 -15.09 -8.82
N SER A 366 12.68 -16.28 -9.41
CA SER A 366 13.88 -16.69 -10.15
C SER A 366 14.18 -15.86 -11.40
N GLN A 367 13.19 -15.15 -11.93
CA GLN A 367 13.29 -14.31 -13.13
C GLN A 367 13.15 -12.81 -12.84
N GLN A 368 13.01 -12.43 -11.57
CA GLN A 368 12.94 -11.03 -11.11
C GLN A 368 14.33 -10.42 -10.99
N GLU A 369 14.46 -9.12 -11.17
CA GLU A 369 15.69 -8.37 -10.90
C GLU A 369 16.02 -8.35 -9.40
N GLU A 370 17.28 -8.11 -9.04
CA GLU A 370 17.73 -8.15 -7.64
C GLU A 370 16.99 -7.17 -6.72
N ASN A 371 16.55 -6.02 -7.25
CA ASN A 371 15.84 -4.99 -6.50
C ASN A 371 14.30 -5.12 -6.59
N GLU A 372 13.77 -6.21 -7.13
CA GLU A 372 12.33 -6.44 -7.14
C GLU A 372 11.82 -6.94 -5.79
N SER A 373 10.66 -6.43 -5.35
CA SER A 373 10.14 -6.60 -3.99
C SER A 373 10.07 -8.07 -3.53
N ARG A 374 9.52 -8.98 -4.35
CA ARG A 374 9.40 -10.38 -3.90
C ARG A 374 10.77 -11.05 -3.79
N ARG A 375 11.70 -10.78 -4.71
CA ARG A 375 13.08 -11.29 -4.65
C ARG A 375 13.85 -10.73 -3.45
N LEU A 376 13.75 -9.42 -3.18
CA LEU A 376 14.39 -8.76 -2.04
C LEU A 376 13.91 -9.34 -0.70
N TRP A 377 12.59 -9.44 -0.53
CA TRP A 377 11.98 -9.79 0.74
C TRP A 377 11.75 -11.28 0.95
N LYS A 378 12.20 -12.14 0.02
CA LYS A 378 11.89 -13.58 0.01
C LYS A 378 12.27 -14.31 1.31
N GLU A 379 13.43 -13.99 1.89
CA GLU A 379 13.91 -14.62 3.13
C GLU A 379 13.12 -14.16 4.36
N VAL A 380 12.70 -12.89 4.38
CA VAL A 380 11.83 -12.36 5.44
C VAL A 380 10.47 -13.04 5.37
N THR A 381 9.93 -13.17 4.16
CA THR A 381 8.66 -13.86 3.88
C THR A 381 8.70 -15.33 4.28
N ALA A 382 9.78 -16.05 3.93
CA ALA A 382 9.97 -17.44 4.32
C ALA A 382 10.05 -17.58 5.85
N GLY A 383 10.89 -16.78 6.52
CA GLY A 383 10.99 -16.82 7.97
C GLY A 383 9.66 -16.53 8.67
N LEU A 384 8.88 -15.55 8.19
CA LEU A 384 7.54 -15.27 8.73
C LEU A 384 6.56 -16.41 8.50
N LYS A 385 6.56 -17.02 7.31
CA LYS A 385 5.65 -18.11 6.95
C LYS A 385 5.89 -19.36 7.79
N PHE A 386 7.14 -19.70 8.08
CA PHE A 386 7.49 -20.87 8.89
C PHE A 386 7.63 -20.57 10.38
N ASN A 387 7.20 -19.37 10.82
CA ASN A 387 7.31 -18.90 12.20
C ASN A 387 8.75 -18.93 12.76
N GLU A 388 9.75 -18.76 11.88
CA GLU A 388 11.17 -18.58 12.21
C GLU A 388 11.47 -17.08 12.39
N ILE A 389 10.91 -16.47 13.44
CA ILE A 389 10.94 -15.01 13.66
C ILE A 389 12.37 -14.46 13.74
N ASP A 390 13.31 -15.19 14.34
CA ASP A 390 14.70 -14.76 14.44
C ASP A 390 15.37 -14.69 13.06
N ARG A 391 15.11 -15.68 12.20
CA ARG A 391 15.59 -15.68 10.81
C ARG A 391 14.98 -14.54 10.01
N ALA A 392 13.67 -14.34 10.11
CA ALA A 392 13.00 -13.22 9.44
C ALA A 392 13.60 -11.87 9.88
N THR A 393 13.88 -11.74 11.17
CA THR A 393 14.49 -10.52 11.76
C THR A 393 15.91 -10.32 11.25
N ALA A 394 16.75 -11.36 11.22
CA ALA A 394 18.11 -11.28 10.70
C ALA A 394 18.14 -10.92 9.20
N ALA A 395 17.29 -11.55 8.39
CA ALA A 395 17.17 -11.25 6.96
C ALA A 395 16.73 -9.79 6.73
N LYS A 396 15.74 -9.31 7.49
CA LYS A 396 15.28 -7.92 7.45
C LYS A 396 16.39 -6.94 7.84
N GLN A 397 17.12 -7.22 8.93
CA GLN A 397 18.22 -6.37 9.39
C GLN A 397 19.35 -6.29 8.37
N SER A 398 19.66 -7.39 7.68
CA SER A 398 20.67 -7.43 6.62
C SER A 398 20.32 -6.48 5.47
N LEU A 399 19.06 -6.52 4.99
CA LEU A 399 18.57 -5.61 3.95
C LEU A 399 18.64 -4.14 4.39
N GLU A 400 18.16 -3.84 5.61
CA GLU A 400 18.16 -2.48 6.13
C GLU A 400 19.57 -1.94 6.42
N GLN A 401 20.51 -2.81 6.82
CA GLN A 401 21.90 -2.42 7.02
C GLN A 401 22.58 -2.11 5.69
N LYS A 402 22.41 -2.98 4.68
CA LYS A 402 22.90 -2.72 3.32
C LYS A 402 22.40 -1.36 2.80
N GLN A 403 21.12 -1.06 3.01
CA GLN A 403 20.55 0.23 2.62
C GLN A 403 21.19 1.41 3.36
N ARG A 404 21.45 1.28 4.68
CA ARG A 404 22.13 2.33 5.47
C ARG A 404 23.56 2.57 4.98
N ASP A 405 24.29 1.51 4.67
CA ASP A 405 25.67 1.59 4.20
C ASP A 405 25.74 2.26 2.82
N GLU A 406 24.86 1.87 1.88
CA GLU A 406 24.77 2.51 0.56
C GLU A 406 24.31 3.98 0.65
N ALA A 407 23.42 4.32 1.59
CA ALA A 407 23.00 5.70 1.81
C ALA A 407 24.14 6.56 2.37
N LYS A 408 24.98 5.99 3.24
CA LYS A 408 26.19 6.63 3.75
C LYS A 408 27.19 6.87 2.62
N ASP A 409 27.46 5.86 1.80
CA ASP A 409 28.37 5.98 0.65
C ASP A 409 27.94 7.06 -0.34
N ARG A 410 26.65 7.12 -0.68
CA ARG A 410 26.08 8.20 -1.52
C ARG A 410 26.27 9.58 -0.90
N LYS A 411 26.04 9.71 0.41
CA LYS A 411 26.24 10.96 1.14
C LYS A 411 27.72 11.39 1.13
N ASP A 412 28.63 10.45 1.40
CA ASP A 412 30.06 10.70 1.47
C ASP A 412 30.65 11.04 0.08
N THR A 413 30.06 10.53 -0.99
CA THR A 413 30.46 10.79 -2.39
C THR A 413 29.70 11.95 -3.05
N GLY A 414 28.69 12.52 -2.38
CA GLY A 414 27.85 13.60 -2.94
C GLY A 414 26.99 13.17 -4.12
N GLN A 415 26.65 11.87 -4.21
CA GLN A 415 25.81 11.33 -5.28
C GLN A 415 24.34 11.26 -4.86
N ASP A 416 23.46 11.76 -5.74
CA ASP A 416 22.02 11.57 -5.59
C ASP A 416 21.60 10.16 -6.06
N TRP A 417 20.46 9.69 -5.57
CA TRP A 417 19.88 8.44 -6.04
C TRP A 417 19.24 8.62 -7.43
N PRO A 418 19.69 7.88 -8.45
CA PRO A 418 19.09 7.94 -9.78
C PRO A 418 17.84 7.05 -9.82
N THR A 419 16.66 7.65 -9.71
CA THR A 419 15.38 6.94 -9.89
C THR A 419 15.29 6.37 -11.31
N LYS A 420 14.88 5.11 -11.44
CA LYS A 420 14.95 4.37 -12.71
C LYS A 420 13.71 4.54 -13.58
N LEU A 421 12.54 4.65 -12.96
CA LEU A 421 11.23 4.56 -13.63
C LEU A 421 10.41 5.83 -13.50
N PHE A 422 10.76 6.67 -12.54
CA PHE A 422 10.08 7.92 -12.27
C PHE A 422 11.08 9.07 -12.25
N TYR A 423 10.60 10.27 -12.57
CA TYR A 423 11.37 11.51 -12.43
C TYR A 423 10.56 12.51 -11.60
N LYS A 424 11.28 13.38 -10.89
CA LYS A 424 10.68 14.40 -10.04
C LYS A 424 10.16 15.56 -10.89
N THR A 425 8.88 15.90 -10.76
CA THR A 425 8.20 16.98 -11.51
C THR A 425 7.87 18.21 -10.65
N GLY A 426 7.99 18.10 -9.33
CA GLY A 426 7.74 19.18 -8.38
C GLY A 426 8.29 18.84 -7.00
N GLU A 427 7.91 19.60 -5.97
CA GLU A 427 8.21 19.21 -4.59
C GLU A 427 7.47 17.90 -4.27
N ASP A 428 8.22 16.85 -3.95
CA ASP A 428 7.76 15.48 -3.66
C ASP A 428 6.79 14.84 -4.68
N THR A 429 6.69 15.41 -5.88
CA THR A 429 5.82 14.96 -6.97
C THR A 429 6.65 14.20 -8.00
N TYR A 430 6.16 13.02 -8.42
CA TYR A 430 6.85 12.14 -9.36
C TYR A 430 5.94 11.74 -10.51
N SER A 431 6.54 11.56 -11.69
CA SER A 431 5.85 11.09 -12.89
C SER A 431 6.62 9.96 -13.56
N TYR A 432 5.90 9.03 -14.19
CA TYR A 432 6.51 7.92 -14.91
C TYR A 432 7.28 8.44 -16.12
N ILE A 433 8.48 7.89 -16.39
CA ILE A 433 9.39 8.42 -17.43
C ILE A 433 8.87 8.25 -18.87
N LYS A 434 7.99 7.27 -19.11
CA LYS A 434 7.49 6.90 -20.44
C LYS A 434 5.96 6.72 -20.45
N PRO A 435 5.19 7.76 -20.11
CA PRO A 435 3.73 7.64 -19.97
C PRO A 435 3.07 7.25 -21.30
N LEU A 436 1.95 6.52 -21.22
CA LEU A 436 1.23 5.98 -22.38
C LEU A 436 0.92 7.03 -23.44
N ARG A 437 0.53 8.24 -23.01
CA ARG A 437 0.22 9.38 -23.91
C ARG A 437 1.35 9.68 -24.90
N GLN A 438 2.61 9.50 -24.49
CA GLN A 438 3.78 9.79 -25.34
C GLN A 438 4.13 8.66 -26.29
N ARG A 439 3.64 7.44 -26.03
CA ARG A 439 3.95 6.23 -26.80
C ARG A 439 2.84 5.84 -27.77
N LEU A 440 1.63 6.34 -27.55
CA LEU A 440 0.54 6.16 -28.49
C LEU A 440 0.77 6.99 -29.77
N PRO A 441 0.46 6.44 -30.95
CA PRO A 441 0.53 7.20 -32.20
C PRO A 441 -0.39 8.42 -32.11
N CYS A 442 0.11 9.58 -32.54
CA CYS A 442 -0.70 10.79 -32.63
C CYS A 442 -1.92 10.52 -33.52
N CYS A 443 -3.13 10.85 -33.05
CA CYS A 443 -4.31 10.94 -33.91
C CYS A 443 -4.03 11.99 -35.01
N GLY A 444 -3.57 11.54 -36.18
CA GLY A 444 -3.18 12.45 -37.26
C GLY A 444 -2.48 11.84 -38.48
N GLN A 445 -2.10 10.57 -38.47
CA GLN A 445 -1.65 9.90 -39.70
C GLN A 445 -2.62 8.77 -40.06
N ALA A 446 -3.69 9.16 -40.77
CA ALA A 446 -4.28 8.25 -41.73
C ALA A 446 -3.16 7.92 -42.73
N THR A 447 -2.68 6.68 -42.70
CA THR A 447 -1.78 6.14 -43.71
C THR A 447 -2.52 6.12 -45.04
N ASN A 448 -2.32 7.15 -45.85
CA ASN A 448 -2.51 7.05 -47.29
C ASN A 448 -1.34 6.23 -47.84
N THR A 449 -1.56 4.93 -48.00
CA THR A 449 -0.83 4.09 -48.96
C THR A 449 -1.80 3.09 -49.55
#